data_AF-A0A954ZKP5-F1
#
_entry.id   AF-A0A954ZKP5-F1
#
_cell.length_a   1.000
_cell.length_b   1.000
_cell.length_c   1.000
_cell.angle_alpha   90.00
_cell.angle_beta   90.00
_cell.angle_gamma   90.00
#
_symmetry.space_group_name_H-M   'P 1'
#
loop_
_entity.id
_entity.type
_entity.pdbx_description
1 polymer ?
#
loop_
_entity_poly.entity_id
_entity_poly.type
_entity_poly.pdbx_seq_one_letter_code
_entity_poly.pdbx_strand_id
1 'polypeptide(L)'
;MPASTPITTLFLDIGGVLLTNGWDRQARARSAKRFDLDIDQLNQRHHLIFDAFECGTLSLDAYLERTVFYEQRICSSREFKDFMFEQSKLLPGTLDMILE
;
A
#
# COMPACT_ATOMS: atom_id res chain seq x y z
N MET A 1 -31.13 -17.18 -28.32
CA MET A 1 -30.08 -16.53 -27.52
C MET A 1 -30.59 -15.13 -27.19
N PRO A 2 -30.73 -14.73 -25.92
CA PRO A 2 -31.10 -13.36 -25.60
C PRO A 2 -30.00 -12.41 -26.10
N ALA A 3 -30.39 -11.22 -26.57
CA ALA A 3 -29.45 -10.19 -26.98
C ALA A 3 -28.65 -9.72 -25.76
N SER A 4 -27.32 -9.71 -25.88
CA SER A 4 -26.42 -9.22 -24.82
C SER A 4 -26.57 -7.71 -24.70
N THR A 5 -26.84 -7.23 -23.48
CA THR A 5 -26.78 -5.80 -23.16
C THR A 5 -25.33 -5.33 -23.23
N PRO A 6 -25.03 -4.21 -23.91
CA PRO A 6 -23.68 -3.66 -23.95
C PRO A 6 -23.17 -3.27 -22.55
N ILE A 7 -21.91 -3.58 -22.26
CA ILE A 7 -21.21 -3.06 -21.07
C ILE A 7 -20.84 -1.59 -21.33
N THR A 8 -21.19 -0.69 -20.42
CA THR A 8 -20.93 0.76 -20.58
C THR A 8 -19.91 1.32 -19.58
N THR A 9 -19.56 0.55 -18.55
CA THR A 9 -18.77 1.05 -17.42
C THR A 9 -17.91 -0.07 -16.83
N LEU A 10 -16.66 0.26 -16.52
CA LEU A 10 -15.72 -0.62 -15.81
C LEU A 10 -15.37 -0.01 -14.45
N PHE A 11 -15.42 -0.83 -13.41
CA PHE A 11 -14.88 -0.51 -12.09
C PHE A 11 -13.61 -1.32 -11.91
N LEU A 12 -12.47 -0.64 -11.82
CA LEU A 12 -11.16 -1.26 -11.79
C LEU A 12 -10.53 -1.05 -10.41
N ASP A 13 -10.04 -2.13 -9.83
CA ASP A 13 -9.14 -2.04 -8.68
C ASP A 13 -7.78 -1.46 -9.13
N ILE A 14 -6.99 -0.95 -8.19
CA ILE A 14 -5.68 -0.37 -8.44
C ILE A 14 -4.59 -1.39 -8.10
N GLY A 15 -4.60 -1.92 -6.87
CA GLY A 15 -3.54 -2.79 -6.34
C GLY A 15 -3.61 -4.19 -6.94
N GLY A 16 -2.55 -4.63 -7.61
CA GLY A 16 -2.51 -5.92 -8.31
C GLY A 16 -3.26 -5.93 -9.64
N VAL A 17 -3.85 -4.81 -10.06
CA VAL A 17 -4.59 -4.68 -11.33
C VAL A 17 -3.95 -3.63 -12.23
N LEU A 18 -3.89 -2.36 -11.81
CA LEU A 18 -3.21 -1.30 -12.56
C LEU A 18 -1.75 -1.16 -12.13
N LEU A 19 -1.54 -1.17 -10.81
CA LEU A 19 -0.25 -0.98 -10.17
C LEU A 19 0.06 -2.20 -9.28
N THR A 20 1.29 -2.32 -8.82
CA THR A 20 1.62 -3.19 -7.70
C THR A 20 0.90 -2.72 -6.43
N ASN A 21 0.74 -3.64 -5.46
CA ASN A 21 0.25 -3.26 -4.14
C ASN A 21 1.19 -2.26 -3.47
N GLY A 22 0.64 -1.18 -2.93
CA GLY A 22 1.43 -0.11 -2.34
C GLY A 22 2.07 -0.48 -0.99
N TRP A 23 1.38 -1.26 -0.15
CA TRP A 23 1.86 -1.57 1.20
C TRP A 23 1.53 -2.99 1.69
N ASP A 24 1.83 -3.98 0.84
CA ASP A 24 1.62 -5.39 1.16
C ASP A 24 2.67 -5.98 2.13
N ARG A 25 2.56 -7.28 2.40
CA ARG A 25 3.50 -8.01 3.26
C ARG A 25 4.94 -7.95 2.74
N GLN A 26 5.15 -7.95 1.42
CA GLN A 26 6.48 -7.90 0.83
C GLN A 26 7.08 -6.49 0.94
N ALA A 27 6.28 -5.44 0.72
CA ALA A 27 6.67 -4.05 0.94
C ALA A 27 7.10 -3.82 2.40
N ARG A 28 6.34 -4.36 3.37
CA ARG A 28 6.71 -4.32 4.79
C ARG A 28 7.99 -5.11 5.09
N ALA A 29 8.20 -6.27 4.47
CA ALA A 29 9.45 -7.00 4.62
C ALA A 29 10.65 -6.20 4.07
N ARG A 30 10.48 -5.51 2.94
CA ARG A 30 11.52 -4.62 2.38
C ARG A 30 11.79 -3.41 3.27
N SER A 31 10.75 -2.79 3.85
CA SER A 31 10.93 -1.66 4.78
C SER A 31 11.64 -2.10 6.06
N ALA A 32 11.27 -3.25 6.63
CA ALA A 32 11.94 -3.80 7.80
C ALA A 32 13.43 -4.03 7.55
N LYS A 33 13.80 -4.58 6.39
CA LYS A 33 15.21 -4.72 5.99
C LYS A 33 15.91 -3.36 5.78
N ARG A 34 15.22 -2.38 5.19
CA ARG A 34 15.81 -1.07 4.83
C ARG A 34 16.03 -0.15 6.03
N PHE A 35 15.17 -0.24 7.03
CA PHE A 35 15.13 0.66 8.19
C PHE A 35 15.43 -0.05 9.52
N ASP A 36 15.90 -1.30 9.46
CA ASP A 36 16.27 -2.12 10.63
C ASP A 36 15.11 -2.25 11.64
N LEU A 37 13.96 -2.71 11.15
CA LEU A 37 12.76 -2.91 11.97
C LEU A 37 12.55 -4.40 12.25
N ASP A 38 12.01 -4.70 13.42
CA ASP A 38 11.41 -6.00 13.70
C ASP A 38 10.16 -6.18 12.82
N ILE A 39 10.23 -7.12 11.88
CA ILE A 39 9.15 -7.41 10.93
C ILE A 39 7.91 -7.99 11.60
N ASP A 40 8.07 -8.77 12.67
CA ASP A 40 6.94 -9.38 13.38
C ASP A 40 6.22 -8.30 14.18
N GLN A 41 6.96 -7.40 14.82
CA GLN A 41 6.39 -6.25 15.52
C GLN A 41 5.69 -5.28 14.55
N LEU A 42 6.30 -4.99 13.39
CA LEU A 42 5.68 -4.17 12.36
C LEU A 42 4.37 -4.78 11.85
N ASN A 43 4.36 -6.09 11.57
CA ASN A 43 3.16 -6.78 11.10
C ASN A 43 2.06 -6.82 12.16
N GLN A 44 2.41 -7.08 13.42
CA GLN A 44 1.44 -7.09 14.52
C GLN A 44 0.80 -5.70 14.68
N ARG A 45 1.61 -4.65 14.73
CA ARG A 45 1.12 -3.27 14.86
C ARG A 45 0.27 -2.86 13.66
N HIS A 46 0.71 -3.20 12.45
CA HIS A 46 -0.05 -2.96 11.22
C HIS A 46 -1.43 -3.62 11.32
N HIS A 47 -1.51 -4.89 11.68
CA HIS A 47 -2.78 -5.61 11.78
C HIS A 47 -3.78 -4.97 12.76
N LEU A 48 -3.30 -4.37 13.85
CA LEU A 48 -4.15 -3.73 14.85
C LEU A 48 -4.78 -2.41 14.40
N ILE A 49 -4.13 -1.67 13.48
CA ILE A 49 -4.55 -0.31 13.11
C ILE A 49 -4.86 -0.14 11.63
N PHE A 50 -4.65 -1.18 10.82
CA PHE A 50 -4.77 -1.10 9.37
C PHE A 50 -6.19 -0.74 8.94
N ASP A 51 -7.23 -1.37 9.51
CA ASP A 51 -8.61 -1.10 9.14
C ASP A 51 -8.98 0.39 9.32
N ALA A 52 -8.53 1.00 10.42
CA ALA A 52 -8.75 2.42 10.68
C ALA A 52 -8.01 3.33 9.68
N PHE A 53 -6.82 2.92 9.24
CA PHE A 53 -6.06 3.62 8.21
C PHE A 53 -6.68 3.46 6.82
N GLU A 54 -7.05 2.23 6.43
CA GLU A 54 -7.67 1.91 5.15
C GLU A 54 -9.02 2.60 4.97
N CYS A 55 -9.81 2.70 6.05
CA CYS A 55 -11.10 3.41 6.04
C CYS A 55 -10.95 4.95 6.16
N GLY A 56 -9.72 5.48 6.22
CA GLY A 56 -9.44 6.92 6.31
C GLY A 56 -9.77 7.57 7.66
N THR A 57 -10.05 6.77 8.70
CA THR A 57 -10.25 7.26 10.08
C THR A 57 -8.92 7.59 10.77
N LEU A 58 -7.82 7.04 10.27
CA LEU A 58 -6.45 7.28 10.73
C LEU A 58 -5.63 7.90 9.60
N SER A 59 -4.93 9.00 9.89
CA SER A 59 -3.99 9.57 8.91
C SER A 59 -2.74 8.71 8.75
N LEU A 60 -2.03 8.85 7.63
CA LEU A 60 -0.76 8.15 7.40
C LEU A 60 0.28 8.48 8.47
N ASP A 61 0.37 9.74 8.91
CA ASP A 61 1.26 10.15 10.00
C ASP A 61 0.93 9.41 11.30
N ALA A 62 -0.35 9.36 11.66
CA ALA A 62 -0.80 8.71 12.88
C ALA A 62 -0.71 7.17 12.80
N TYR A 63 -0.75 6.60 11.58
CA TYR A 63 -0.45 5.19 11.31
C TYR A 63 1.04 4.89 11.53
N LEU A 64 1.93 5.72 10.96
CA LEU A 64 3.38 5.54 11.07
C LEU A 64 3.89 5.75 12.50
N GLU A 65 3.31 6.69 13.24
CA GLU A 65 3.62 6.89 14.66
C GLU A 65 3.37 5.63 15.48
N ARG A 66 2.28 4.90 15.19
CA ARG A 66 1.90 3.70 15.95
C ARG A 66 2.61 2.42 15.50
N THR A 67 3.10 2.38 14.26
CA THR A 67 3.68 1.18 13.63
C THR A 67 5.20 1.20 13.56
N VAL A 68 5.81 2.37 13.35
CA VAL A 68 7.25 2.51 13.08
C VAL A 68 7.92 3.43 14.10
N PHE A 69 7.33 4.60 14.38
CA PHE A 69 7.90 5.64 15.23
C PHE A 69 7.41 5.63 16.68
N TYR A 70 6.85 4.50 17.14
CA TYR A 70 6.47 4.31 18.55
C TYR A 70 7.68 4.29 19.48
N GLU A 71 8.87 4.13 18.91
CA GLU A 71 10.18 4.28 19.56
C GLU A 71 11.08 5.16 18.67
N GLN A 72 12.17 5.66 19.25
CA GLN A 72 13.11 6.51 18.53
C GLN A 72 13.72 5.76 17.34
N ARG A 73 13.67 6.38 16.16
CA ARG A 73 14.24 5.85 14.91
C ARG A 73 15.26 6.82 14.35
N ILE A 74 16.26 6.26 13.67
CA ILE A 74 17.29 7.06 12.98
C ILE A 74 16.73 7.66 11.69
N CYS A 75 15.84 6.95 11.00
CA CYS A 75 15.18 7.46 9.81
C CYS A 75 14.09 8.48 10.16
N SER A 76 13.85 9.42 9.26
CA SER A 76 12.76 10.38 9.38
C SER A 76 11.43 9.82 8.84
N SER A 77 10.31 10.34 9.34
CA SER A 77 8.97 10.03 8.79
C SER A 77 8.87 10.31 7.29
N ARG A 78 9.53 11.36 6.80
CA ARG A 78 9.58 11.69 5.38
C ARG A 78 10.27 10.61 4.56
N GLU A 79 11.48 10.20 4.95
CA GLU A 79 12.23 9.15 4.25
C GLU A 79 11.45 7.83 4.23
N PHE A 80 10.74 7.51 5.31
CA PHE A 80 9.91 6.32 5.36
C PHE A 80 8.73 6.40 4.39
N LYS A 81 8.04 7.54 4.31
CA LYS A 81 6.95 7.77 3.35
C LYS A 81 7.42 7.71 1.91
N ASP A 82 8.56 8.32 1.61
CA ASP A 82 9.15 8.29 0.27
C ASP A 82 9.41 6.83 -0.15
N PHE A 83 9.98 6.01 0.75
CA PHE A 83 10.13 4.57 0.53
C PHE A 83 8.78 3.85 0.32
N MET A 84 7.74 4.18 1.09
CA MET A 84 6.40 3.59 0.91
C MET A 84 5.84 3.88 -0.48
N PHE A 85 5.91 5.14 -0.94
CA PHE A 85 5.38 5.53 -2.24
C PHE A 85 6.15 4.91 -3.41
N GLU A 86 7.46 4.67 -3.23
CA GLU A 86 8.26 3.97 -4.23
C GLU A 86 7.83 2.52 -4.48
N GLN A 87 7.05 1.90 -3.59
CA GLN A 87 6.57 0.52 -3.74
C GLN A 87 5.45 0.37 -4.79
N SER A 88 4.75 1.46 -5.12
CA SER A 88 3.72 1.48 -6.16
C SER A 88 4.37 1.63 -7.53
N LYS A 89 4.32 0.57 -8.35
CA LYS A 89 4.88 0.52 -9.70
C LYS A 89 3.81 0.13 -10.69
N LEU A 90 3.93 0.62 -11.92
CA LEU A 90 3.05 0.25 -13.02
C LEU A 90 3.18 -1.24 -13.33
N LEU A 91 2.05 -1.94 -13.49
CA LEU A 91 2.05 -3.29 -14.04
C LEU A 91 2.16 -3.21 -15.58
N PRO A 92 3.05 -3.99 -16.20
CA PRO A 92 3.24 -3.91 -17.65
C PRO A 92 1.96 -4.20 -18.43
N GLY A 93 1.63 -3.34 -19.40
CA GLY A 93 0.52 -3.52 -20.35
C GLY A 93 -0.89 -3.26 -19.80
N THR A 94 -1.04 -2.94 -18.51
CA THR A 94 -2.37 -2.74 -17.90
C THR A 94 -2.96 -1.39 -18.26
N LEU A 95 -2.15 -0.33 -18.30
CA LEU A 95 -2.58 0.98 -18.78
C LEU A 95 -2.93 0.96 -20.27
N ASP A 96 -2.13 0.29 -21.09
CA ASP A 96 -2.37 0.21 -22.54
C ASP A 96 -3.73 -0.44 -22.82
N MET A 97 -4.06 -1.54 -22.12
CA MET A 97 -5.35 -2.23 -22.24
C MET A 97 -6.57 -1.35 -21.92
N ILE A 98 -6.41 -0.30 -21.12
CA ILE A 98 -7.51 0.56 -20.67
C ILE A 98 -7.64 1.83 -21.52
N LEU A 99 -6.52 2.27 -22.09
CA LEU A 99 -6.46 3.49 -22.89
C LEU A 99 -6.77 3.25 -24.37
N GLU A 100 -6.74 2.00 -24.83
CA GLU A 100 -7.25 1.55 -26.15
C GLU A 100 -8.78 1.51 -26.22
#